data_AF-A0AAD1L7Y9-F1
#
_entry.id   AF-A0AAD1L7Y9-F1
#
_cell.length_a   1.000
_cell.length_b   1.000
_cell.length_c   1.000
_cell.angle_alpha   90.00
_cell.angle_beta   90.00
_cell.angle_gamma   90.00
#
_symmetry.space_group_name_H-M   'P 1'
#
loop_
_entity.id
_entity.type
_entity.pdbx_description
1 polymer ?
#
loop_
_entity_poly.entity_id
_entity_poly.type
_entity_poly.pdbx_seq_one_letter_code
_entity_poly.pdbx_strand_id
1 'polypeptide(L)' 'MTKDIVLNALLMAVWRRNPQKQVLVHSDQGSQYTSHEWQSFLKSHGLEQHEPSR' A
#
# COMPACT_ATOMS: atom_id res chain seq x y z
N MET A 1 -7.41 -0.16 -13.76
CA MET A 1 -6.24 0.15 -14.61
C MET A 1 -5.12 0.84 -13.82
N THR A 2 -5.28 2.06 -13.29
CA THR A 2 -4.18 2.74 -12.57
C THR A 2 -3.85 2.10 -11.21
N LYS A 3 -4.88 1.65 -10.47
CA LYS A 3 -4.72 0.97 -9.16
C LYS A 3 -3.90 -0.31 -9.26
N ASP A 4 -4.17 -1.13 -10.27
CA ASP A 4 -3.53 -2.43 -10.47
C ASP A 4 -2.00 -2.30 -10.64
N ILE A 5 -1.57 -1.24 -11.32
CA ILE A 5 -0.15 -0.93 -11.51
C ILE A 5 0.51 -0.61 -10.16
N VAL A 6 -0.14 0.18 -9.30
CA VAL A 6 0.39 0.51 -7.98
C VAL A 6 0.45 -0.73 -7.09
N LEU A 7 -0.60 -1.53 -7.06
CA LEU A 7 -0.64 -2.77 -6.28
C LEU A 7 0.45 -3.75 -6.73
N ASN A 8 0.64 -3.92 -8.04
CA ASN A 8 1.72 -4.75 -8.58
C ASN A 8 3.11 -4.20 -8.23
N ALA A 9 3.30 -2.88 -8.29
CA ALA A 9 4.58 -2.26 -7.91
C ALA A 9 4.90 -2.47 -6.42
N LEU A 10 3.92 -2.32 -5.54
CA LEU A 10 4.08 -2.59 -4.11
C LEU A 10 4.34 -4.06 -3.84
N LEU A 11 3.63 -4.98 -4.51
CA LEU A 11 3.86 -6.41 -4.37
C LEU A 11 5.31 -6.78 -4.72
N MET A 12 5.80 -6.30 -5.86
CA MET A 12 7.19 -6.49 -6.27
C MET A 12 8.18 -5.91 -5.25
N ALA A 13 7.89 -4.74 -4.68
CA ALA A 13 8.73 -4.12 -3.67
C ALA A 13 8.78 -4.93 -2.36
N VAL A 14 7.64 -5.44 -1.89
CA VAL A 14 7.54 -6.30 -0.69
C VAL A 14 8.34 -7.57 -0.90
N TRP A 15 8.18 -8.24 -2.04
CA TRP A 15 8.94 -9.47 -2.34
C TRP A 15 10.45 -9.21 -2.41
N ARG A 16 10.86 -8.12 -3.06
CA ARG A 16 12.27 -7.79 -3.21
C ARG A 16 12.93 -7.42 -1.89
N ARG A 17 12.23 -6.71 -1.00
CA ARG A 17 12.79 -6.20 0.25
C ARG A 17 12.56 -7.12 1.45
N ASN A 18 11.58 -8.02 1.37
CA ASN A 18 11.17 -8.95 2.43
C ASN A 18 11.17 -8.31 3.83
N PRO A 19 10.39 -7.23 4.04
CA PRO A 19 10.42 -6.49 5.29
C PRO A 19 10.00 -7.38 6.47
N GLN A 20 10.79 -7.35 7.54
CA GLN A 20 10.54 -8.14 8.76
C GLN A 20 9.67 -7.39 9.79
N LYS A 21 9.40 -6.11 9.54
CA LYS A 21 8.58 -5.23 10.37
C LYS A 21 7.57 -4.53 9.48
N GLN A 22 6.48 -4.05 10.08
CA GLN A 22 5.49 -3.25 9.37
C GLN A 22 6.15 -2.04 8.71
N VAL A 23 5.78 -1.78 7.45
CA VAL A 23 6.32 -0.67 6.66
C VAL A 23 5.23 0.33 6.37
N LEU A 24 5.56 1.59 6.58
CA LEU A 24 4.68 2.70 6.33
C LEU A 24 4.72 3.07 4.83
N VAL A 25 3.55 3.20 4.21
CA VAL A 25 3.36 3.59 2.82
C VAL A 25 2.76 4.99 2.80
N HIS A 26 3.51 5.94 2.23
CA HIS A 26 3.01 7.27 1.94
C HIS A 26 2.34 7.27 0.57
N SER A 27 1.03 7.48 0.56
CA SER A 27 0.25 7.71 -0.65
C SER A 27 -0.33 9.12 -0.62
N ASP A 28 -0.52 9.71 -1.80
CA ASP A 28 -1.22 11.00 -1.90
C ASP A 28 -2.71 10.84 -1.56
N GLN A 29 -3.38 11.93 -1.19
CA GLN A 29 -4.82 11.91 -0.99
C GLN A 29 -5.54 11.74 -2.33
N GLY A 30 -6.12 10.56 -2.52
CA GLY A 30 -6.90 10.26 -3.71
C GLY A 30 -7.82 9.08 -3.50
N SER A 31 -8.98 9.10 -4.16
CA SER A 31 -9.97 8.01 -4.10
C SER A 31 -9.40 6.65 -4.50
N GLN A 32 -8.27 6.64 -5.22
CA GLN A 32 -7.57 5.42 -5.58
C GLN A 32 -6.89 4.72 -4.38
N TYR A 33 -6.46 5.48 -3.38
CA TYR A 33 -5.78 5.00 -2.17
C TYR A 33 -6.69 4.93 -0.94
N THR A 34 -7.98 5.20 -1.10
CA THR A 34 -8.97 5.07 0.00
C THR A 34 -9.90 3.87 -0.18
N SER A 35 -9.76 3.11 -1.28
CA SER A 35 -10.61 1.96 -1.58
C SER A 35 -10.37 0.75 -0.67
N HIS A 36 -11.39 -0.09 -0.49
CA HIS A 36 -11.30 -1.30 0.32
C HIS A 36 -10.21 -2.27 -0.15
N GLU A 37 -10.06 -2.45 -1.47
CA GLU A 37 -9.03 -3.31 -2.05
C GLU A 37 -7.62 -2.86 -1.66
N TRP A 38 -7.37 -1.56 -1.70
CA TRP A 38 -6.11 -0.96 -1.28
C TRP A 38 -5.83 -1.22 0.22
N GLN A 39 -6.80 -0.92 1.08
CA GLN A 39 -6.63 -1.13 2.53
C GLN A 39 -6.41 -2.61 2.88
N SER A 40 -7.13 -3.52 2.22
CA SER A 40 -6.97 -4.97 2.40
C SER A 40 -5.60 -5.45 1.92
N PHE A 41 -5.12 -4.95 0.78
CA PHE A 41 -3.80 -5.29 0.26
C PHE A 41 -2.69 -4.84 1.20
N LEU A 42 -2.75 -3.62 1.73
CA LEU A 42 -1.73 -3.13 2.65
C LEU A 42 -1.66 -4.00 3.91
N LYS A 43 -2.82 -4.30 4.53
CA LYS A 43 -2.88 -5.14 5.72
C LYS A 43 -2.32 -6.54 5.50
N SER A 44 -2.63 -7.18 4.36
CA SER A 44 -2.16 -8.55 4.08
C SER A 44 -0.66 -8.64 3.82
N HIS A 45 0.00 -7.53 3.48
CA HIS A 45 1.43 -7.46 3.20
C HIS A 45 2.25 -6.77 4.29
N GLY A 46 1.66 -6.55 5.48
CA GLY A 46 2.35 -5.87 6.58
C GLY A 46 2.70 -4.42 6.26
N LEU A 47 1.87 -3.75 5.47
CA LEU A 47 2.00 -2.35 5.12
C LEU A 47 0.95 -1.52 5.87
N GLU A 48 1.31 -0.29 6.22
CA GLU A 48 0.42 0.66 6.88
C GLU A 48 0.33 1.93 6.05
N GLN A 49 -0.89 2.38 5.77
CA GLN A 49 -1.09 3.64 5.09
C GLN A 49 -0.82 4.79 6.05
N HIS A 50 0.07 5.69 5.68
CA HIS A 50 0.21 6.96 6.38
C HIS A 50 -0.58 8.04 5.65
N GLU A 51 -1.76 8.30 6.17
CA GLU A 51 -2.49 9.52 5.87
C GLU A 51 -2.04 10.60 6.86
N PRO A 52 -1.38 11.68 6.41
CA PRO A 52 -1.14 12.82 7.28
C PRO A 52 -2.50 13.41 7.64
N SER A 53 -2.92 13.22 8.90
CA SER A 53 -4.08 13.86 9.55
C SER A 53 -5.42 13.63 8.84
N ARG A 54 -6.21 12.71 9.40
CA ARG A 54 -7.63 12.99 9.62
C ARG A 54 -7.77 13.98 10.77
#